data_AF-A0AA40VDT8-F1
#
_entry.id   AF-A0AA40VDT8-F1
#
_cell.length_a   1.000
_cell.length_b   1.000
_cell.length_c   1.000
_cell.angle_alpha   90.00
_cell.angle_beta   90.00
_cell.angle_gamma   90.00
#
_symmetry.space_group_name_H-M   'P 1'
#
loop_
_entity.id
_entity.type
_entity.pdbx_description
1 polymer ?
#
loop_
_entity_poly.entity_id
_entity_poly.type
_entity_poly.pdbx_seq_one_letter_code
_entity_poly.pdbx_strand_id
1 'polypeptide(L)'
;MSMTPRDMVVLAGRALTGTEDWAKPLARALGAHHPNGPRESIDPRSVSRWRTGVMEVLPWALEALPLILRERAGVLDEEIARLEERADEMSEAAIEIERELEELQEPPEPPEPRP
;
A
#
# COMPACT_ATOMS: atom_id res chain seq x y z
N MET A 1 13.72 24.12 -9.69
CA MET A 1 14.17 23.06 -10.63
C MET A 1 12.94 22.38 -11.18
N SER A 2 12.84 22.19 -12.49
CA SER A 2 11.74 21.44 -13.12
C SER A 2 11.98 19.94 -12.98
N MET A 3 10.93 19.18 -12.67
CA MET A 3 10.96 17.71 -12.60
C MET A 3 11.24 17.13 -14.00
N THR A 4 12.22 16.24 -14.11
CA THR A 4 12.54 15.60 -15.40
C THR A 4 11.66 14.36 -15.65
N PRO A 5 11.48 13.92 -16.91
CA PRO A 5 10.83 12.64 -17.23
C PRO A 5 11.36 11.45 -16.42
N ARG A 6 12.68 11.42 -16.20
CA ARG A 6 13.35 10.40 -15.39
C ARG A 6 12.92 10.47 -13.93
N ASP A 7 12.88 11.68 -13.36
CA ASP A 7 12.45 11.88 -11.97
C ASP A 7 11.00 11.39 -11.78
N MET A 8 10.12 11.65 -12.76
CA MET A 8 8.74 11.16 -12.75
C MET A 8 8.66 9.63 -12.67
N VAL A 9 9.44 8.93 -13.51
CA VAL A 9 9.48 7.46 -13.51
C VAL A 9 9.99 6.92 -12.16
N VAL A 10 11.07 7.52 -11.62
CA VAL A 10 11.64 7.09 -10.33
C VAL A 10 10.67 7.31 -9.18
N LEU A 11 10.01 8.47 -9.13
CA LEU A 11 9.05 8.80 -8.09
C LEU A 11 7.81 7.89 -8.16
N ALA A 12 7.25 7.69 -9.36
CA ALA A 12 6.13 6.78 -9.54
C ALA A 12 6.48 5.33 -9.17
N GLY A 13 7.66 4.86 -9.59
CA GLY A 13 8.15 3.53 -9.25
C GLY A 13 8.26 3.30 -7.75
N ARG A 14 8.95 4.21 -7.04
CA ARG A 14 9.10 4.12 -5.58
C ARG A 14 7.78 4.21 -4.85
N ALA A 15 6.86 5.06 -5.29
CA ALA A 15 5.54 5.20 -4.66
C ALA A 15 4.69 3.91 -4.77
N LEU A 16 4.88 3.11 -5.82
CA LEU A 16 4.14 1.86 -5.98
C LEU A 16 4.54 0.79 -4.96
N THR A 17 5.84 0.63 -4.68
CA THR A 17 6.35 -0.49 -3.86
C THR A 17 6.96 -0.10 -2.54
N GLY A 18 7.39 1.14 -2.35
CA GLY A 18 8.23 1.57 -1.24
C GLY A 18 9.67 1.03 -1.28
N THR A 19 10.08 0.39 -2.38
CA THR A 19 11.40 -0.26 -2.54
C THR A 19 12.10 0.21 -3.81
N GLU A 20 13.31 -0.27 -4.09
CA GLU A 20 14.04 -0.01 -5.36
C GLU A 20 13.70 -1.01 -6.49
N ASP A 21 12.99 -2.09 -6.16
CA ASP A 21 12.61 -3.16 -7.11
C ASP A 21 11.24 -2.91 -7.76
N TRP A 22 11.07 -1.71 -8.31
CA TRP A 22 9.79 -1.22 -8.83
C TRP A 22 9.61 -1.37 -10.35
N ALA A 23 10.62 -1.84 -11.09
CA ALA A 23 10.55 -1.90 -12.55
C ALA A 23 9.42 -2.81 -13.07
N LYS A 24 9.21 -3.98 -12.46
CA LYS A 24 8.12 -4.91 -12.82
C LYS A 24 6.75 -4.35 -12.41
N PRO A 25 6.52 -3.89 -11.15
CA PRO A 25 5.29 -3.23 -10.75
C PRO A 25 4.90 -2.05 -11.64
N LEU A 26 5.84 -1.15 -11.93
CA LEU A 26 5.57 0.01 -12.78
C LEU A 26 5.26 -0.40 -14.22
N ALA A 27 5.92 -1.44 -14.75
CA ALA A 27 5.63 -1.96 -16.08
C ALA A 27 4.20 -2.54 -16.19
N ARG A 28 3.70 -3.19 -15.13
CA ARG A 28 2.31 -3.66 -15.06
C ARG A 28 1.33 -2.51 -15.00
N ALA A 29 1.58 -1.54 -14.12
CA ALA A 29 0.73 -0.35 -13.99
C ALA A 29 0.63 0.42 -15.31
N LEU A 30 1.75 0.62 -16.01
CA LEU A 30 1.77 1.22 -17.34
C LEU A 30 1.07 0.37 -18.42
N GLY A 31 1.05 -0.95 -18.26
CA GLY A 31 0.32 -1.86 -19.14
C GLY A 31 -1.17 -1.55 -19.18
N ALA A 32 -1.79 -1.25 -18.02
CA ALA A 32 -3.21 -0.89 -17.93
C ALA A 32 -3.56 0.39 -18.72
N HIS A 33 -2.61 1.32 -18.82
CA HIS A 33 -2.77 2.62 -19.49
C HIS A 33 -2.19 2.64 -20.93
N HIS A 34 -1.91 1.48 -21.51
CA HIS A 34 -1.24 1.40 -22.81
C HIS A 34 -2.13 1.97 -23.94
N PRO A 35 -1.59 2.78 -24.89
CA PRO A 35 -2.39 3.51 -25.87
C PRO A 35 -3.14 2.62 -26.88
N ASN A 36 -2.63 1.43 -27.17
CA ASN A 36 -3.30 0.45 -28.04
C ASN A 36 -4.25 -0.49 -27.26
N GLY A 37 -4.78 -0.03 -26.13
CA GLY A 37 -5.62 -0.79 -25.21
C GLY A 37 -4.83 -1.43 -24.06
N PRO A 38 -5.52 -1.72 -22.93
CA PRO A 38 -4.90 -2.29 -21.73
C PRO A 38 -4.17 -3.61 -21.99
N ARG A 39 -3.04 -3.78 -21.30
CA ARG A 39 -2.18 -4.96 -21.34
C ARG A 39 -1.79 -5.35 -19.92
N GLU A 40 -1.43 -6.63 -19.74
CA GLU A 40 -0.94 -7.11 -18.44
C GLU A 40 0.33 -6.37 -18.00
N SER A 41 1.23 -6.05 -18.94
CA SER A 41 2.47 -5.32 -18.69
C SER A 41 3.10 -4.80 -19.99
N ILE A 42 3.93 -3.77 -19.88
CA ILE A 42 4.99 -3.48 -20.87
C ILE A 42 6.29 -4.23 -20.50
N ASP A 43 7.35 -4.13 -21.32
CA ASP A 43 8.66 -4.72 -20.97
C ASP A 43 9.30 -3.97 -19.77
N PRO A 44 9.55 -4.65 -18.63
CA PRO A 44 10.22 -4.05 -17.47
C PRO A 44 11.65 -3.54 -17.77
N ARG A 45 12.28 -4.02 -18.85
CA ARG A 45 13.58 -3.50 -19.31
C ARG A 45 13.47 -2.07 -19.83
N SER A 46 12.35 -1.68 -20.44
CA SER A 46 12.10 -0.29 -20.85
C SER A 46 12.09 0.62 -19.64
N VAL A 47 11.36 0.23 -18.59
CA VAL A 47 11.33 0.95 -17.31
C VAL A 47 12.74 1.08 -16.69
N SER A 48 13.51 -0.02 -16.72
CA SER A 48 14.90 -0.02 -16.23
C SER A 48 15.80 0.94 -17.03
N ARG A 49 15.61 1.04 -18.36
CA ARG A 49 16.38 1.94 -19.22
C ARG A 49 15.97 3.40 -19.07
N TRP A 50 14.68 3.68 -18.82
CA TRP A 50 14.21 5.01 -18.42
C TRP A 50 14.82 5.45 -17.10
N ARG A 51 14.87 4.55 -16.11
CA ARG A 51 15.49 4.79 -14.80
C ARG A 51 16.96 5.19 -14.92
N THR A 52 17.71 4.58 -15.83
CA THR A 52 19.14 4.87 -16.02
C THR A 52 19.40 6.03 -17.00
N GLY A 53 18.38 6.48 -17.73
CA GLY A 53 18.53 7.48 -18.79
C GLY A 53 19.13 6.91 -20.08
N VAL A 54 19.26 5.59 -20.21
CA VAL A 54 19.71 4.92 -21.45
C VAL A 54 18.66 5.00 -22.56
N MET A 55 17.40 5.25 -22.19
CA MET A 55 16.28 5.42 -23.11
C MET A 55 15.41 6.57 -22.61
N GLU A 56 14.89 7.38 -23.54
CA GLU A 56 13.90 8.41 -23.23
C GLU A 56 12.57 7.79 -22.82
N VAL A 57 11.87 8.46 -21.91
CA VAL A 57 10.52 8.08 -21.49
C VAL A 57 9.54 8.43 -22.59
N LEU A 58 8.68 7.49 -22.96
CA LEU A 58 7.69 7.73 -24.00
C LEU A 58 6.62 8.73 -23.52
N PRO A 59 6.09 9.61 -24.40
CA PRO A 59 5.10 10.62 -24.01
C PRO A 59 3.86 10.04 -23.32
N TRP A 60 3.27 8.98 -23.89
CA TRP A 60 2.09 8.33 -23.28
C TRP A 60 2.39 7.76 -21.89
N ALA A 61 3.63 7.29 -21.65
CA ALA A 61 4.01 6.80 -20.34
C ALA A 61 4.05 7.96 -19.34
N LEU A 62 4.58 9.12 -19.72
CA LEU A 62 4.58 10.33 -18.88
C LEU A 62 3.17 10.79 -18.53
N GLU A 63 2.24 10.73 -19.47
CA GLU A 63 0.83 11.03 -19.23
C GLU A 63 0.16 10.04 -18.26
N ALA A 64 0.58 8.76 -18.30
CA ALA A 64 0.05 7.72 -17.42
C ALA A 64 0.58 7.79 -15.98
N LEU A 65 1.82 8.27 -15.73
CA LEU A 65 2.43 8.26 -14.39
C LEU A 65 1.57 8.96 -13.31
N PRO A 66 1.01 10.17 -13.54
CA PRO A 66 0.13 10.80 -12.56
C PRO A 66 -1.16 10.04 -12.31
N LEU A 67 -1.70 9.33 -13.31
CA LEU A 67 -2.90 8.50 -13.16
C LEU A 67 -2.61 7.31 -12.27
N ILE A 68 -1.51 6.60 -12.53
CA ILE A 68 -1.02 5.47 -11.72
C ILE A 68 -0.82 5.89 -10.26
N LEU A 69 -0.27 7.08 -10.02
CA LEU A 69 -0.08 7.60 -8.66
C LEU A 69 -1.42 7.86 -7.94
N ARG A 70 -2.41 8.44 -8.63
CA ARG A 70 -3.75 8.66 -8.05
C ARG A 70 -4.47 7.36 -7.76
N GLU A 71 -4.38 6.39 -8.67
CA GLU A 71 -4.92 5.04 -8.47
C GLU A 71 -4.28 4.37 -7.25
N ARG A 72 -2.94 4.44 -7.14
CA ARG A 72 -2.24 3.89 -5.97
C ARG A 72 -2.64 4.59 -4.67
N ALA A 73 -2.81 5.91 -4.69
CA ALA A 73 -3.28 6.65 -3.52
C ALA A 73 -4.67 6.16 -3.08
N GLY A 74 -5.62 6.00 -4.00
CA GLY A 74 -6.94 5.45 -3.68
C GLY A 74 -6.88 4.05 -3.07
N VAL A 75 -6.04 3.16 -3.60
CA VAL A 75 -5.84 1.82 -3.01
C VAL A 75 -5.25 1.90 -1.58
N LEU A 76 -4.36 2.86 -1.32
CA LEU A 76 -3.78 3.06 0.00
C LEU A 76 -4.80 3.65 0.99
N ASP A 77 -5.65 4.57 0.55
CA ASP A 77 -6.73 5.13 1.38
C ASP A 77 -7.72 4.04 1.80
N GLU A 78 -8.09 3.14 0.89
CA GLU A 78 -8.91 1.97 1.22
C GLU A 78 -8.22 1.02 2.21
N GLU A 79 -6.90 0.85 2.09
CA GLU A 79 -6.13 0.01 3.01
C GLU A 79 -6.00 0.66 4.39
N ILE A 80 -5.83 1.97 4.48
CA ILE A 80 -5.85 2.72 5.73
C ILE A 80 -7.17 2.46 6.46
N ALA A 81 -8.31 2.65 5.77
CA ALA A 81 -9.62 2.41 6.37
C ALA A 81 -9.79 0.98 6.89
N ARG A 82 -9.35 -0.04 6.13
CA ARG A 82 -9.39 -1.45 6.56
C ARG A 82 -8.51 -1.71 7.80
N LEU A 83 -7.33 -1.11 7.85
CA LEU A 83 -6.40 -1.31 8.97
C LEU A 83 -6.88 -0.60 10.23
N GLU A 84 -7.50 0.58 10.11
CA GLU A 84 -8.14 1.29 11.22
C GLU A 84 -9.29 0.47 11.82
N GLU A 85 -10.22 -0.02 11.00
CA GLU A 85 -11.31 -0.91 11.44
C GLU A 85 -10.76 -2.14 12.19
N ARG A 86 -9.72 -2.77 11.63
CA ARG A 86 -9.12 -3.95 12.27
C ARG A 86 -8.41 -3.61 13.58
N ALA A 87 -7.82 -2.42 13.70
CA ALA A 87 -7.18 -1.97 14.93
C ALA A 87 -8.22 -1.73 16.04
N ASP A 88 -9.38 -1.18 15.69
CA ASP A 88 -10.49 -0.99 16.62
C ASP A 88 -11.02 -2.34 17.13
N GLU A 89 -11.29 -3.30 16.23
CA GLU A 89 -11.70 -4.66 16.61
C GLU A 89 -10.68 -5.35 17.54
N MET A 90 -9.39 -5.21 17.26
CA MET A 90 -8.33 -5.77 18.09
C MET A 90 -8.27 -5.12 19.47
N SER A 91 -8.55 -3.81 19.56
CA SER A 91 -8.57 -3.08 20.82
C SER A 91 -9.76 -3.50 21.69
N GLU A 92 -10.94 -3.65 21.09
CA GLU A 92 -12.14 -4.15 21.78
C GLU A 92 -11.93 -5.57 22.31
N ALA A 93 -11.39 -6.47 21.48
CA ALA A 93 -11.09 -7.83 21.89
C ALA A 93 -10.05 -7.90 23.03
N ALA A 94 -9.05 -7.02 23.01
CA ALA A 94 -8.05 -6.94 24.09
C ALA A 94 -8.69 -6.53 25.42
N ILE A 95 -9.61 -5.56 25.41
CA ILE A 95 -10.35 -5.11 26.61
C ILE A 95 -11.24 -6.24 27.16
N GLU A 96 -11.91 -6.98 26.29
CA GLU A 96 -12.75 -8.12 26.68
C GLU A 96 -11.91 -9.21 27.36
N ILE A 97 -10.78 -9.58 26.76
CA ILE A 97 -9.85 -10.55 27.34
C ILE A 97 -9.34 -10.08 28.70
N GLU A 98 -8.97 -8.80 28.84
CA GLU A 98 -8.50 -8.24 30.11
C GLU A 98 -9.58 -8.36 31.20
N ARG A 99 -10.84 -8.02 30.88
CA ARG A 99 -11.97 -8.18 31.80
C ARG A 99 -12.19 -9.63 32.21
N GLU A 100 -12.20 -10.56 31.27
CA GLU A 100 -12.34 -12.00 31.58
C GLU A 100 -11.21 -12.50 32.49
N LEU A 101 -9.98 -12.01 32.28
CA LEU A 101 -8.84 -12.37 33.12
C LEU A 101 -8.92 -11.79 34.54
N GLU A 102 -9.51 -10.60 34.71
CA GLU A 102 -9.79 -10.02 36.03
C GLU A 102 -10.85 -10.82 36.79
N GLU A 103 -11.96 -11.17 36.11
CA GLU A 103 -13.05 -11.97 36.71
C GLU A 103 -12.57 -13.36 37.17
N LEU A 104 -11.65 -13.99 36.43
CA LEU A 104 -11.06 -15.28 36.81
C LEU A 104 -10.07 -15.19 37.98
N GLN A 105 -9.54 -14.00 38.27
CA GLN A 105 -8.57 -13.76 39.35
C GLN A 105 -9.23 -13.34 40.67
N GLU A 106 -10.52 -13.00 40.69
CA GLU A 106 -11.24 -12.70 41.94
C GLU A 106 -11.31 -13.96 42.84
N PRO A 107 -10.75 -13.93 44.06
CA PRO A 107 -10.85 -15.05 44.98
C PRO A 107 -12.31 -15.28 45.39
N PRO A 108 -12.74 -16.54 45.58
CA PRO A 108 -14.11 -16.83 45.99
C PRO A 108 -14.44 -16.10 47.30
N GLU A 109 -15.64 -15.54 47.37
CA GLU A 109 -16.15 -14.83 48.54
C GLU A 109 -15.96 -15.71 49.79
N PRO A 110 -15.34 -15.20 50.87
CA PRO A 110 -15.13 -16.00 52.07
C PRO A 110 -16.49 -16.45 52.60
N PRO A 111 -16.63 -17.71 53.03
CA PRO A 111 -17.92 -18.24 53.45
C PRO A 111 -18.48 -17.40 54.61
N GLU A 112 -19.77 -17.02 54.50
CA GLU A 112 -20.45 -16.26 55.54
C GLU A 112 -20.25 -16.92 56.92
N PRO A 113 -19.91 -16.15 57.96
CA PRO A 113 -19.81 -16.68 59.30
C PRO A 113 -21.18 -17.24 59.71
N ARG A 114 -21.22 -18.56 59.97
CA ARG A 114 -22.44 -19.21 60.48
C ARG A 114 -22.75 -18.67 61.89
N PRO A 115 -24.03 -18.38 62.18
CA PRO A 115 -24.46 -17.84 63.47
C PRO A 115 -24.25 -18.80 64.64
#